data_AF-A0A4R2GZT2-F1
#
_entry.id   AF-A0A4R2GZT2-F1
#
_cell.length_a   1.000
_cell.length_b   1.000
_cell.length_c   1.000
_cell.angle_alpha   90.00
_cell.angle_beta   90.00
_cell.angle_gamma   90.00
#
_symmetry.space_group_name_H-M   'P 1'
#
loop_
_entity.id
_entity.type
_entity.pdbx_description
1 polymer ?
#
loop_
_entity_poly.entity_id
_entity_poly.type
_entity_poly.pdbx_seq_one_letter_code
_entity_poly.pdbx_strand_id
1 'polypeptide(L)'
;MAGEIRLIVQGDDFGMCHAVNVGTMQAFREGILTQASTMAACPWFTEAAALARESGIPLGVHQTLTCEWDFLRWRPLTDGPSLVSDDGTFFRTVADARASITRTDAVRELSAQAAKFAAEGLDIHYLDVHMGESAPDAYAEISNAVGKPYIYGPVESRRFASIEILSDREAATKKPWMLEHIAGLTPGVHLLVTHCAVAEPELAAIHAPGTETYRWAEEYRLSDQAIVTDPEIRKAIEERGIELVSMRNAFTD
;
A
#
# COMPACT_ATOMS: atom_id res chain seq x y z
N MET A 1 -29.78 2.85 17.48
CA MET A 1 -29.11 1.76 16.75
C MET A 1 -27.64 2.11 16.75
N ALA A 2 -26.76 1.24 17.27
CA ALA A 2 -25.33 1.46 17.12
C ALA A 2 -25.02 1.44 15.62
N GLY A 3 -24.25 2.41 15.12
CA GLY A 3 -23.89 2.44 13.69
C GLY A 3 -23.01 1.25 13.30
N GLU A 4 -22.97 0.93 12.01
CA GLU A 4 -22.16 -0.17 11.47
C GLU A 4 -20.66 0.14 11.57
N ILE A 5 -19.86 -0.89 11.86
CA ILE A 5 -18.39 -0.83 11.85
C ILE A 5 -17.91 -1.48 10.55
N ARG A 6 -17.22 -0.69 9.72
CA ARG A 6 -16.65 -1.12 8.44
C ARG A 6 -15.13 -1.06 8.52
N LEU A 7 -14.45 -2.12 8.10
CA LEU A 7 -12.99 -2.20 8.12
C LEU A 7 -12.46 -2.50 6.71
N ILE A 8 -11.60 -1.61 6.22
CA ILE A 8 -10.75 -1.83 5.06
C ILE A 8 -9.41 -2.35 5.57
N VAL A 9 -9.00 -3.51 5.08
CA VAL A 9 -7.64 -4.02 5.27
C VAL A 9 -6.91 -3.96 3.94
N GLN A 10 -5.88 -3.12 3.89
CA GLN A 10 -5.11 -2.80 2.69
C GLN A 10 -3.72 -3.45 2.76
N GLY A 11 -3.32 -4.12 1.68
CA GLY A 11 -1.93 -4.53 1.45
C GLY A 11 -1.19 -3.52 0.57
N ASP A 12 -0.18 -2.86 1.10
CA ASP A 12 0.69 -1.95 0.36
C ASP A 12 1.79 -2.71 -0.40
N ASP A 13 2.41 -2.00 -1.36
CA ASP A 13 3.52 -2.45 -2.21
C ASP A 13 3.24 -3.60 -3.19
N PHE A 14 1.99 -3.84 -3.54
CA PHE A 14 1.67 -4.85 -4.54
C PHE A 14 2.36 -4.49 -5.88
N GLY A 15 3.12 -5.41 -6.44
CA GLY A 15 3.98 -5.18 -7.61
C GLY A 15 5.43 -4.81 -7.32
N MET A 16 5.83 -4.62 -6.06
CA MET A 16 7.22 -4.34 -5.68
C MET A 16 8.16 -5.49 -6.03
N CYS A 17 7.90 -6.68 -5.48
CA CYS A 17 8.63 -7.92 -5.73
C CYS A 17 7.70 -9.14 -5.76
N HIS A 18 8.20 -10.29 -6.23
CA HIS A 18 7.39 -11.51 -6.33
C HIS A 18 6.91 -11.98 -4.95
N ALA A 19 7.80 -11.94 -3.95
CA ALA A 19 7.46 -12.32 -2.58
C ALA A 19 6.29 -11.49 -2.00
N VAL A 20 6.24 -10.18 -2.31
CA VAL A 20 5.10 -9.32 -1.91
C VAL A 20 3.85 -9.68 -2.69
N ASN A 21 3.95 -9.93 -4.00
CA ASN A 21 2.79 -10.34 -4.80
C ASN A 21 2.14 -11.62 -4.27
N VAL A 22 2.94 -12.63 -3.95
CA VAL A 22 2.44 -13.89 -3.41
C VAL A 22 1.82 -13.68 -2.03
N GLY A 23 2.48 -12.93 -1.14
CA GLY A 23 1.97 -12.64 0.21
C GLY A 23 0.63 -11.90 0.19
N THR A 24 0.54 -10.82 -0.59
CA THR A 24 -0.69 -10.04 -0.78
C THR A 24 -1.83 -10.91 -1.32
N MET A 25 -1.57 -11.76 -2.32
CA MET A 25 -2.60 -12.64 -2.87
C MET A 25 -3.02 -13.74 -1.89
N GLN A 26 -2.10 -14.29 -1.10
CA GLN A 26 -2.44 -15.24 -0.04
C GLN A 26 -3.31 -14.56 1.03
N ALA A 27 -2.92 -13.38 1.48
CA ALA A 27 -3.67 -12.64 2.48
C ALA A 27 -5.05 -12.20 1.99
N PHE A 28 -5.23 -11.92 0.69
CA PHE A 28 -6.53 -11.62 0.10
C PHE A 28 -7.42 -12.87 -0.05
N ARG A 29 -6.85 -14.01 -0.46
CA ARG A 29 -7.61 -15.25 -0.71
C ARG A 29 -7.95 -16.02 0.56
N GLU A 30 -7.05 -16.01 1.54
CA GLU A 30 -7.13 -16.84 2.75
C GLU A 30 -7.28 -16.00 4.02
N GLY A 31 -6.82 -14.75 3.98
CA GLY A 31 -6.80 -13.82 5.10
C GLY A 31 -7.87 -12.72 5.01
N ILE A 32 -7.67 -11.67 5.80
CA ILE A 32 -8.64 -10.58 5.98
C ILE A 32 -8.41 -9.40 5.03
N LEU A 33 -7.45 -9.48 4.09
CA LEU A 33 -7.19 -8.39 3.14
C LEU A 33 -8.43 -8.15 2.27
N THR A 34 -8.71 -6.88 2.03
CA THR A 34 -9.91 -6.44 1.28
C THR A 34 -9.56 -5.73 -0.02
N GLN A 35 -8.34 -5.20 -0.12
CA GLN A 35 -7.81 -4.49 -1.28
C GLN A 35 -6.28 -4.46 -1.22
N ALA A 36 -5.65 -4.03 -2.31
CA ALA A 36 -4.21 -3.79 -2.36
C ALA A 36 -3.88 -2.46 -3.06
N SER A 37 -2.79 -1.81 -2.63
CA SER A 37 -2.24 -0.66 -3.35
C SER A 37 -1.04 -1.06 -4.19
N THR A 38 -1.04 -0.65 -5.46
CA THR A 38 -0.17 -1.23 -6.49
C THR A 38 0.88 -0.25 -7.03
N MET A 39 2.15 -0.66 -7.03
CA MET A 39 3.29 0.16 -7.46
C MET A 39 3.61 -0.06 -8.95
N ALA A 40 3.07 0.80 -9.83
CA ALA A 40 3.25 0.66 -11.28
C ALA A 40 4.70 0.85 -11.77
N ALA A 41 5.54 1.56 -11.01
CA ALA A 41 6.95 1.78 -11.34
C ALA A 41 7.84 0.55 -11.07
N CYS A 42 7.37 -0.42 -10.27
CA CYS A 42 8.17 -1.55 -9.82
C CYS A 42 8.25 -2.69 -10.87
N PRO A 43 9.32 -3.51 -10.82
CA PRO A 43 9.59 -4.52 -11.85
C PRO A 43 8.55 -5.65 -11.90
N TRP A 44 7.89 -5.95 -10.78
CA TRP A 44 6.91 -7.03 -10.65
C TRP A 44 5.46 -6.56 -10.82
N PHE A 45 5.25 -5.32 -11.27
CA PHE A 45 3.91 -4.76 -11.52
C PHE A 45 3.08 -5.58 -12.50
N THR A 46 3.65 -6.09 -13.59
CA THR A 46 2.89 -6.84 -14.61
C THR A 46 2.38 -8.19 -14.09
N GLU A 47 3.10 -8.80 -13.15
CA GLU A 47 2.60 -9.99 -12.45
C GLU A 47 1.46 -9.62 -11.50
N ALA A 48 1.62 -8.56 -10.70
CA ALA A 48 0.58 -8.04 -9.83
C ALA A 48 -0.72 -7.73 -10.61
N ALA A 49 -0.58 -7.11 -11.78
CA ALA A 49 -1.70 -6.85 -12.69
C ALA A 49 -2.39 -8.13 -13.18
N ALA A 50 -1.63 -9.16 -13.55
CA ALA A 50 -2.18 -10.45 -13.97
C ALA A 50 -2.95 -11.13 -12.84
N LEU A 51 -2.36 -11.17 -11.63
CA LEU A 51 -2.99 -11.72 -10.43
C LEU A 51 -4.25 -10.95 -10.05
N ALA A 52 -4.26 -9.63 -10.22
CA ALA A 52 -5.42 -8.81 -9.94
C ALA A 52 -6.59 -9.08 -10.88
N ARG A 53 -6.32 -9.20 -12.18
CA ARG A 53 -7.35 -9.58 -13.16
C ARG A 53 -7.95 -10.95 -12.88
N GLU A 54 -7.13 -11.91 -12.46
CA GLU A 54 -7.59 -13.26 -12.13
C GLU A 54 -8.47 -13.28 -10.86
N SER A 55 -8.06 -12.55 -9.82
CA SER A 55 -8.69 -12.59 -8.51
C SER A 55 -9.83 -11.59 -8.31
N GLY A 56 -9.86 -10.51 -9.07
CA GLY A 56 -10.79 -9.39 -8.88
C GLY A 56 -10.55 -8.58 -7.60
N ILE A 57 -9.35 -8.66 -7.02
CA ILE A 57 -8.96 -7.83 -5.87
C ILE A 57 -9.16 -6.34 -6.20
N PRO A 58 -9.85 -5.56 -5.36
CA PRO A 58 -9.94 -4.10 -5.51
C PRO A 58 -8.56 -3.46 -5.37
N LEU A 59 -8.23 -2.53 -6.26
CA LEU A 59 -6.90 -1.93 -6.31
C LEU A 59 -6.89 -0.39 -6.22
N GLY A 60 -5.83 0.11 -5.59
CA GLY A 60 -5.37 1.49 -5.70
C GLY A 60 -4.05 1.61 -6.46
N VAL A 61 -3.71 2.84 -6.85
CA VAL A 61 -2.39 3.17 -7.40
C VAL A 61 -1.49 3.71 -6.28
N HIS A 62 -0.48 2.93 -5.91
CA HIS A 62 0.54 3.29 -4.93
C HIS A 62 1.58 4.19 -5.58
N GLN A 63 1.30 5.49 -5.57
CA GLN A 63 2.08 6.47 -6.28
C GLN A 63 3.49 6.54 -5.71
N THR A 64 4.49 6.28 -6.55
CA THR A 64 5.86 6.02 -6.10
C THR A 64 6.81 7.06 -6.66
N LEU A 65 7.40 7.87 -5.79
CA LEU A 65 8.45 8.86 -6.15
C LEU A 65 9.74 8.66 -5.34
N THR A 66 9.84 7.55 -4.61
CA THR A 66 10.97 7.14 -3.78
C THR A 66 11.27 5.67 -4.00
N CYS A 67 12.47 5.26 -3.62
CA CYS A 67 12.88 3.86 -3.53
C CYS A 67 13.91 3.79 -2.40
N GLU A 68 13.60 3.14 -1.30
CA GLU A 68 14.42 3.09 -0.08
C GLU A 68 15.48 1.98 -0.10
N TRP A 69 15.25 0.93 -0.89
CA TRP A 69 16.01 -0.33 -0.86
C TRP A 69 17.45 -0.19 -1.35
N ASP A 70 18.34 -1.07 -0.87
CA ASP A 70 19.74 -1.07 -1.26
C ASP A 70 19.97 -1.66 -2.64
N PHE A 71 19.33 -2.78 -2.94
CA PHE A 71 19.62 -3.59 -4.11
C PHE A 71 18.46 -3.69 -5.10
N LEU A 72 17.21 -3.70 -4.63
CA LEU A 72 16.03 -3.67 -5.50
C LEU A 72 15.65 -2.21 -5.84
N ARG A 73 16.40 -1.60 -6.75
CA ARG A 73 16.21 -0.20 -7.16
C ARG A 73 15.27 -0.12 -8.36
N TRP A 74 14.21 0.68 -8.28
CA TRP A 74 13.34 0.98 -9.43
C TRP A 74 13.52 2.41 -9.94
N ARG A 75 13.31 2.58 -11.24
CA ARG A 75 13.46 3.85 -11.97
C ARG A 75 12.08 4.48 -12.23
N PRO A 76 12.00 5.79 -12.45
CA PRO A 76 10.79 6.40 -12.99
C PRO A 76 10.42 5.81 -14.36
N LEU A 77 9.14 5.83 -14.68
CA LEU A 77 8.62 5.49 -16.01
C LEU A 77 8.94 6.59 -17.05
N THR A 78 9.20 7.80 -16.57
CA THR A 78 9.54 8.97 -17.38
C THR A 78 11.03 9.32 -17.30
N ASP A 79 11.45 10.29 -18.12
CA ASP A 79 12.83 10.78 -18.20
C ASP A 79 13.08 12.02 -17.32
N GLY A 80 12.25 12.26 -16.31
CA GLY A 80 12.34 13.44 -15.44
C GLY A 80 13.65 13.45 -14.62
N PRO A 81 14.61 14.36 -14.90
CA PRO A 81 15.91 14.36 -14.22
C PRO A 81 15.80 14.72 -12.74
N SER A 82 14.74 15.44 -12.33
CA SER A 82 14.54 15.79 -10.92
C SER A 82 14.00 14.63 -10.07
N LEU A 83 13.69 13.49 -10.69
CA LEU A 83 13.12 12.30 -10.02
C LEU A 83 14.20 11.33 -9.51
N VAL A 84 15.44 11.46 -9.97
CA VAL A 84 16.47 10.42 -9.79
C VAL A 84 17.70 10.91 -9.05
N SER A 85 18.31 10.01 -8.28
CA SER A 85 19.67 10.16 -7.74
C SER A 85 20.74 9.81 -8.79
N ASP A 86 22.03 9.89 -8.40
CA ASP A 86 23.19 9.62 -9.27
C ASP A 86 23.18 8.22 -9.91
N ASP A 87 22.53 7.24 -9.29
CA ASP A 87 22.35 5.88 -9.83
C ASP A 87 21.20 5.78 -10.87
N GLY A 88 20.53 6.89 -11.14
CA GLY A 88 19.41 7.01 -12.07
C GLY A 88 18.11 6.36 -11.58
N THR A 89 18.00 6.04 -10.29
CA THR A 89 16.80 5.48 -9.66
C THR A 89 16.17 6.52 -8.73
N PHE A 90 14.94 6.29 -8.25
CA PHE A 90 14.29 7.25 -7.35
C PHE A 90 15.09 7.49 -6.06
N PHE A 91 14.96 8.67 -5.47
CA PHE A 91 15.62 8.99 -4.21
C PHE A 91 15.25 8.03 -3.07
N ARG A 92 16.20 7.83 -2.14
CA ARG A 92 16.06 6.92 -0.99
C ARG A 92 15.14 7.41 0.11
N THR A 93 15.03 8.72 0.26
CA THR A 93 14.24 9.32 1.31
C THR A 93 13.23 10.29 0.74
N VAL A 94 12.10 10.44 1.43
CA VAL A 94 11.09 11.45 1.10
C VAL A 94 11.69 12.86 1.16
N ALA A 95 12.63 13.11 2.09
CA ALA A 95 13.30 14.41 2.23
C ALA A 95 14.14 14.77 1.00
N ASP A 96 14.97 13.84 0.52
CA ASP A 96 15.81 14.05 -0.67
C ASP A 96 14.96 14.18 -1.93
N ALA A 97 13.94 13.32 -2.06
CA ALA A 97 12.95 13.42 -3.14
C ALA A 97 12.29 14.81 -3.15
N ARG A 98 11.79 15.27 -2.00
CA ARG A 98 11.12 16.57 -1.87
C ARG A 98 12.04 17.76 -2.17
N ALA A 99 13.33 17.64 -1.85
CA ALA A 99 14.31 18.68 -2.11
C ALA A 99 14.67 18.81 -3.61
N SER A 100 14.52 17.72 -4.37
CA SER A 100 14.93 17.66 -5.78
C SER A 100 13.77 17.76 -6.76
N ILE A 101 12.67 17.04 -6.50
CA ILE A 101 11.57 16.82 -7.43
C ILE A 101 10.90 18.14 -7.82
N THR A 102 10.83 18.37 -9.13
CA THR A 102 10.01 19.45 -9.68
C THR A 102 8.56 18.98 -9.85
N ARG A 103 7.62 19.91 -9.67
CA ARG A 103 6.19 19.65 -9.90
C ARG A 103 5.92 19.06 -11.29
N THR A 104 6.59 19.58 -12.33
CA THR A 104 6.41 19.13 -13.71
C THR A 104 6.79 17.66 -13.89
N ASP A 105 7.96 17.27 -13.39
CA ASP A 105 8.39 15.87 -13.50
C ASP A 105 7.51 14.95 -12.64
N ALA A 106 7.11 15.38 -11.44
CA ALA A 106 6.20 14.61 -10.59
C ALA A 106 4.86 14.34 -11.30
N VAL A 107 4.21 15.37 -11.86
CA VAL A 107 2.94 15.22 -12.57
C VAL A 107 3.08 14.28 -13.77
N ARG A 108 4.16 14.40 -14.55
CA ARG A 108 4.43 13.51 -15.69
C ARG A 108 4.59 12.05 -15.24
N GLU A 109 5.39 11.82 -14.20
CA GLU A 109 5.66 10.48 -13.68
C GLU A 109 4.41 9.83 -13.08
N LEU A 110 3.72 10.55 -12.21
CA LEU A 110 2.50 10.06 -11.56
C LEU A 110 1.38 9.80 -12.56
N SER A 111 1.27 10.62 -13.62
CA SER A 111 0.37 10.36 -14.75
C SER A 111 0.77 9.07 -15.48
N ALA A 112 2.07 8.87 -15.73
CA ALA A 112 2.57 7.68 -16.41
C ALA A 112 2.32 6.40 -15.59
N GLN A 113 2.44 6.46 -14.26
CA GLN A 113 2.11 5.36 -13.36
C GLN A 113 0.63 4.99 -13.42
N ALA A 114 -0.27 5.98 -13.34
CA ALA A 114 -1.71 5.75 -13.48
C ALA A 114 -2.09 5.23 -14.88
N ALA A 115 -1.44 5.74 -15.93
CA ALA A 115 -1.66 5.29 -17.30
C ALA A 115 -1.17 3.84 -17.52
N LYS A 116 0.00 3.48 -17.00
CA LYS A 116 0.53 2.11 -17.04
C LYS A 116 -0.39 1.15 -16.29
N PHE A 117 -0.92 1.58 -15.15
CA PHE A 117 -1.93 0.83 -14.41
C PHE A 117 -3.19 0.57 -15.24
N ALA A 118 -3.78 1.61 -15.83
CA ALA A 118 -4.97 1.50 -16.66
C ALA A 118 -4.74 0.68 -17.94
N ALA A 119 -3.54 0.73 -18.53
CA ALA A 119 -3.18 -0.03 -19.73
C ALA A 119 -3.19 -1.55 -19.51
N GLU A 120 -3.04 -2.01 -18.26
CA GLU A 120 -3.21 -3.41 -17.86
C GLU A 120 -4.69 -3.82 -17.72
N GLY A 121 -5.64 -2.93 -18.02
CA GLY A 121 -7.08 -3.21 -17.91
C GLY A 121 -7.58 -3.28 -16.46
N LEU A 122 -6.89 -2.61 -15.54
CA LEU A 122 -7.24 -2.55 -14.12
C LEU A 122 -8.09 -1.31 -13.81
N ASP A 123 -9.06 -1.47 -12.91
CA ASP A 123 -9.86 -0.36 -12.39
C ASP A 123 -9.17 0.33 -11.20
N ILE A 124 -8.97 1.64 -11.29
CA ILE A 124 -8.45 2.44 -10.17
C ILE A 124 -9.61 2.76 -9.23
N HIS A 125 -9.54 2.33 -7.97
CA HIS A 125 -10.53 2.69 -6.95
C HIS A 125 -10.09 3.87 -6.07
N TYR A 126 -8.79 4.01 -5.85
CA TYR A 126 -8.21 5.09 -5.05
C TYR A 126 -6.74 5.31 -5.45
N LEU A 127 -6.16 6.39 -4.96
CA LEU A 127 -4.74 6.67 -5.02
C LEU A 127 -4.21 6.85 -3.60
N ASP A 128 -2.98 6.45 -3.39
CA ASP A 128 -2.20 6.69 -2.18
C ASP A 128 -0.71 6.82 -2.57
N VAL A 129 0.20 6.81 -1.60
CA VAL A 129 1.62 7.13 -1.85
C VAL A 129 2.54 6.15 -1.13
N HIS A 130 3.60 5.73 -1.83
CA HIS A 130 4.70 4.95 -1.25
C HIS A 130 5.52 5.81 -0.28
N MET A 131 5.74 5.27 0.92
CA MET A 131 6.37 5.95 2.07
C MET A 131 5.65 7.23 2.54
N GLY A 132 5.66 8.29 1.73
CA GLY A 132 5.10 9.59 2.07
C GLY A 132 5.26 10.64 0.97
N GLU A 133 4.57 11.76 1.15
CA GLU A 133 4.45 12.77 0.10
C GLU A 133 5.73 13.59 -0.12
N SER A 134 6.41 13.31 -1.23
CA SER A 134 7.51 14.13 -1.77
C SER A 134 7.03 15.29 -2.65
N ALA A 135 5.85 15.20 -3.27
CA ALA A 135 5.25 16.24 -4.13
C ALA A 135 3.71 16.37 -3.93
N PRO A 136 3.24 16.91 -2.78
CA PRO A 136 1.81 16.98 -2.40
C PRO A 136 0.87 17.48 -3.51
N ASP A 137 1.23 18.60 -4.15
CA ASP A 137 0.40 19.22 -5.20
C ASP A 137 0.24 18.31 -6.43
N ALA A 138 1.26 17.49 -6.74
CA ALA A 138 1.21 16.57 -7.87
C ALA A 138 0.31 15.36 -7.58
N TYR A 139 0.38 14.79 -6.37
CA TYR A 139 -0.53 13.71 -5.95
C TYR A 139 -2.00 14.17 -6.03
N ALA A 140 -2.30 15.37 -5.51
CA ALA A 140 -3.63 15.96 -5.57
C ALA A 140 -4.09 16.23 -7.02
N GLU A 141 -3.20 16.75 -7.88
CA GLU A 141 -3.53 16.96 -9.30
C GLU A 141 -3.90 15.65 -10.01
N ILE A 142 -3.10 14.60 -9.84
CA ILE A 142 -3.34 13.33 -10.52
C ILE A 142 -4.60 12.64 -9.99
N SER A 143 -4.85 12.69 -8.69
CA SER A 143 -6.10 12.19 -8.11
C SER A 143 -7.32 12.87 -8.72
N ASN A 144 -7.29 14.20 -8.88
CA ASN A 144 -8.36 14.95 -9.54
C ASN A 144 -8.50 14.57 -11.03
N ALA A 145 -7.39 14.43 -11.75
CA ALA A 145 -7.40 14.07 -13.17
C ALA A 145 -7.92 12.65 -13.43
N VAL A 146 -7.58 11.70 -12.56
CA VAL A 146 -8.08 10.31 -12.60
C VAL A 146 -9.53 10.22 -12.10
N GLY A 147 -10.00 11.20 -11.33
CA GLY A 147 -11.35 11.23 -10.78
C GLY A 147 -11.56 10.20 -9.66
N LYS A 148 -10.51 9.91 -8.88
CA LYS A 148 -10.50 8.92 -7.80
C LYS A 148 -9.88 9.52 -6.54
N PRO A 149 -10.36 9.13 -5.34
CA PRO A 149 -9.92 9.76 -4.09
C PRO A 149 -8.45 9.45 -3.82
N TYR A 150 -7.71 10.48 -3.39
CA TYR A 150 -6.41 10.32 -2.75
C TYR A 150 -6.62 10.18 -1.24
N ILE A 151 -6.41 8.98 -0.70
CA ILE A 151 -6.93 8.60 0.64
C ILE A 151 -6.26 9.35 1.80
N TYR A 152 -5.01 9.81 1.61
CA TYR A 152 -4.28 10.60 2.61
C TYR A 152 -4.49 12.11 2.45
N GLY A 153 -5.29 12.54 1.47
CA GLY A 153 -5.60 13.94 1.25
C GLY A 153 -6.33 14.57 2.45
N PRO A 154 -6.26 15.91 2.60
CA PRO A 154 -6.79 16.62 3.78
C PRO A 154 -8.31 16.51 3.95
N VAL A 155 -9.04 16.12 2.90
CA VAL A 155 -10.49 15.91 2.92
C VAL A 155 -10.82 14.43 3.10
N GLU A 156 -10.27 13.57 2.24
CA GLU A 156 -10.61 12.13 2.22
C GLU A 156 -10.19 11.42 3.51
N SER A 157 -9.01 11.73 4.06
CA SER A 157 -8.52 11.14 5.32
C SER A 157 -9.47 11.35 6.50
N ARG A 158 -10.29 12.42 6.49
CA ARG A 158 -11.25 12.74 7.55
C ARG A 158 -12.54 11.93 7.48
N ARG A 159 -12.75 11.17 6.40
CA ARG A 159 -13.92 10.28 6.28
C ARG A 159 -13.73 8.98 7.06
N PHE A 160 -12.48 8.62 7.34
CA PHE A 160 -12.16 7.46 8.16
C PHE A 160 -12.31 7.80 9.64
N ALA A 161 -12.91 6.89 10.39
CA ALA A 161 -12.94 6.94 11.84
C ALA A 161 -11.55 6.66 12.45
N SER A 162 -10.74 5.82 11.79
CA SER A 162 -9.30 5.71 12.06
C SER A 162 -8.54 5.25 10.81
N ILE A 163 -7.25 5.60 10.77
CA ILE A 163 -6.27 5.04 9.83
C ILE A 163 -5.10 4.56 10.69
N GLU A 164 -4.80 3.27 10.62
CA GLU A 164 -3.73 2.63 11.40
C GLU A 164 -2.81 1.85 10.48
N ILE A 165 -1.51 1.82 10.80
CA ILE A 165 -0.51 1.03 10.10
C ILE A 165 -0.08 -0.10 11.03
N LEU A 166 -0.33 -1.35 10.63
CA LEU A 166 0.04 -2.52 11.43
C LEU A 166 1.57 -2.67 11.51
N SER A 167 2.26 -2.29 10.45
CA SER A 167 3.70 -2.47 10.26
C SER A 167 4.56 -1.60 11.17
N ASP A 168 4.01 -0.51 11.71
CA ASP A 168 4.67 0.36 12.71
C ASP A 168 4.89 -0.35 14.06
N ARG A 169 4.35 -1.57 14.21
CA ARG A 169 4.34 -2.33 15.46
C ARG A 169 5.40 -3.41 15.43
N GLU A 170 6.01 -3.65 16.58
CA GLU A 170 6.95 -4.75 16.77
C GLU A 170 6.25 -6.11 16.61
N ALA A 171 6.91 -7.06 15.95
CA ALA A 171 6.32 -8.36 15.61
C ALA A 171 5.69 -9.08 16.82
N ALA A 172 6.36 -9.02 17.98
CA ALA A 172 5.91 -9.68 19.21
C ALA A 172 4.62 -9.10 19.81
N THR A 173 4.26 -7.85 19.49
CA THR A 173 3.10 -7.15 20.08
C THR A 173 1.94 -6.97 19.11
N LYS A 174 2.13 -7.30 17.82
CA LYS A 174 1.11 -7.13 16.77
C LYS A 174 -0.20 -7.85 17.07
N LYS A 175 -0.15 -9.14 17.46
CA LYS A 175 -1.38 -9.92 17.71
C LYS A 175 -2.19 -9.40 18.89
N PRO A 176 -1.61 -9.20 20.10
CA PRO A 176 -2.33 -8.57 21.21
C PRO A 176 -2.93 -7.22 20.83
N TRP A 177 -2.15 -6.39 20.12
CA TRP A 177 -2.63 -5.09 19.68
C TRP A 177 -3.79 -5.19 18.69
N MET A 178 -3.72 -6.07 17.69
CA MET A 178 -4.78 -6.23 16.69
C MET A 178 -6.10 -6.67 17.32
N LEU A 179 -6.05 -7.59 18.30
CA LEU A 179 -7.23 -8.01 19.06
C LEU A 179 -7.83 -6.86 19.87
N GLU A 180 -6.99 -6.06 20.54
CA GLU A 180 -7.43 -4.87 21.27
C GLU A 180 -8.01 -3.81 20.33
N HIS A 181 -7.39 -3.60 19.18
CA HIS A 181 -7.84 -2.66 18.16
C HIS A 181 -9.23 -3.04 17.62
N ILE A 182 -9.41 -4.30 17.20
CA ILE A 182 -10.71 -4.84 16.76
C ILE A 182 -11.79 -4.66 17.84
N ALA A 183 -11.45 -4.96 19.10
CA ALA A 183 -12.36 -4.80 20.23
C ALA A 183 -12.72 -3.33 20.50
N GLY A 184 -11.81 -2.40 20.19
CA GLY A 184 -11.96 -0.96 20.39
C GLY A 184 -12.60 -0.18 19.23
N LEU A 185 -12.78 -0.78 18.05
CA LEU A 185 -13.40 -0.10 16.90
C LEU A 185 -14.79 0.46 17.23
N THR A 186 -15.07 1.65 16.71
CA THR A 186 -16.34 2.37 16.88
C THR A 186 -17.12 2.40 15.56
N PRO A 187 -18.41 2.80 15.54
CA PRO A 187 -19.13 2.95 14.28
C PRO A 187 -18.43 3.91 13.31
N GLY A 188 -18.30 3.50 12.04
CA GLY A 188 -17.57 4.24 11.02
C GLY A 188 -16.76 3.34 10.09
N VAL A 189 -16.00 3.96 9.19
CA VAL A 189 -15.08 3.27 8.27
C VAL A 189 -13.67 3.39 8.81
N HIS A 190 -12.99 2.27 9.00
CA HIS A 190 -11.61 2.21 9.46
C HIS A 190 -10.71 1.68 8.34
N LEU A 191 -9.49 2.21 8.25
CA LEU A 191 -8.46 1.71 7.35
C LEU A 191 -7.30 1.14 8.17
N LEU A 192 -6.98 -0.14 7.93
CA LEU A 192 -5.78 -0.79 8.43
C LEU A 192 -4.84 -1.07 7.25
N VAL A 193 -3.66 -0.44 7.27
CA VAL A 193 -2.60 -0.62 6.29
C VAL A 193 -1.63 -1.70 6.78
N THR A 194 -1.25 -2.59 5.86
CA THR A 194 -0.36 -3.72 6.13
C THR A 194 0.60 -3.91 4.95
N HIS A 195 1.72 -4.58 5.19
CA HIS A 195 2.74 -4.85 4.17
C HIS A 195 2.95 -6.36 4.07
N CYS A 196 2.18 -7.06 3.27
CA CYS A 196 2.22 -8.53 3.20
C CYS A 196 3.36 -9.06 2.32
N ALA A 197 4.02 -10.14 2.73
CA ALA A 197 4.95 -10.90 1.90
C ALA A 197 5.11 -12.35 2.39
N VAL A 198 5.61 -13.23 1.50
CA VAL A 198 6.08 -14.57 1.88
C VAL A 198 7.60 -14.59 2.10
N ALA A 199 8.07 -15.54 2.91
CA ALA A 199 9.48 -15.69 3.24
C ALA A 199 10.26 -16.37 2.10
N GLU A 200 10.62 -15.58 1.09
CA GLU A 200 11.41 -16.02 -0.06
C GLU A 200 12.80 -15.37 -0.07
N PRO A 201 13.85 -16.04 -0.64
CA PRO A 201 15.20 -15.48 -0.68
C PRO A 201 15.30 -14.10 -1.36
N GLU A 202 14.39 -13.79 -2.29
CA GLU A 202 14.33 -12.46 -2.91
C GLU A 202 14.07 -11.37 -1.87
N LEU A 203 13.16 -11.61 -0.92
CA LEU A 203 12.77 -10.61 0.06
C LEU A 203 13.92 -10.26 0.99
N ALA A 204 14.68 -11.26 1.44
CA ALA A 204 15.90 -11.06 2.25
C ALA A 204 16.99 -10.29 1.49
N ALA A 205 16.99 -10.36 0.16
CA ALA A 205 18.06 -9.86 -0.69
C ALA A 205 17.89 -8.40 -1.14
N ILE A 206 16.78 -7.72 -0.80
CA ILE A 206 16.52 -6.35 -1.26
C ILE A 206 17.30 -5.27 -0.49
N HIS A 207 17.83 -5.59 0.69
CA HIS A 207 18.62 -4.68 1.53
C HIS A 207 19.89 -5.34 2.07
N ALA A 208 20.83 -4.53 2.58
CA ALA A 208 21.98 -5.04 3.31
C ALA A 208 21.58 -5.52 4.72
N PRO A 209 22.23 -6.57 5.28
CA PRO A 209 22.02 -6.98 6.67
C PRO A 209 22.28 -5.83 7.66
N GLY A 210 21.36 -5.62 8.62
CA GLY A 210 21.55 -4.68 9.73
C GLY A 210 21.27 -3.21 9.44
N THR A 211 20.67 -2.88 8.29
CA THR A 211 20.16 -1.53 7.99
C THR A 211 18.77 -1.30 8.59
N GLU A 212 18.33 -0.05 8.70
CA GLU A 212 16.95 0.26 9.09
C GLU A 212 15.93 -0.32 8.10
N THR A 213 16.26 -0.34 6.81
CA THR A 213 15.47 -0.97 5.75
C THR A 213 15.36 -2.49 5.88
N TYR A 214 16.28 -3.15 6.59
CA TYR A 214 16.21 -4.60 6.85
C TYR A 214 14.89 -5.01 7.51
N ARG A 215 14.46 -4.25 8.53
CA ARG A 215 13.23 -4.55 9.25
C ARG A 215 11.99 -4.47 8.35
N TRP A 216 12.01 -3.55 7.40
CA TRP A 216 10.93 -3.30 6.43
C TRP A 216 10.77 -4.38 5.37
N ALA A 217 11.80 -5.18 5.11
CA ALA A 217 11.71 -6.24 4.11
C ALA A 217 11.14 -7.53 4.68
N GLU A 218 11.80 -8.11 5.68
CA GLU A 218 11.40 -9.42 6.19
C GLU A 218 10.56 -9.31 7.45
N GLU A 219 11.10 -8.74 8.53
CA GLU A 219 10.48 -8.84 9.85
C GLU A 219 9.07 -8.26 9.87
N TYR A 220 8.89 -7.04 9.35
CA TYR A 220 7.57 -6.41 9.33
C TYR A 220 6.61 -7.11 8.38
N ARG A 221 7.07 -7.56 7.21
CA ARG A 221 6.16 -8.14 6.24
C ARG A 221 5.68 -9.53 6.60
N LEU A 222 6.60 -10.35 7.11
CA LEU A 222 6.26 -11.70 7.56
C LEU A 222 5.39 -11.65 8.81
N SER A 223 5.62 -10.69 9.71
CA SER A 223 4.77 -10.51 10.87
C SER A 223 3.40 -9.94 10.51
N ASP A 224 3.28 -9.02 9.54
CA ASP A 224 1.97 -8.59 9.01
C ASP A 224 1.22 -9.75 8.37
N GLN A 225 1.90 -10.52 7.51
CA GLN A 225 1.35 -11.70 6.86
C GLN A 225 0.76 -12.68 7.88
N ALA A 226 1.50 -12.96 8.96
CA ALA A 226 1.04 -13.84 10.02
C ALA A 226 -0.26 -13.34 10.67
N ILE A 227 -0.39 -12.03 10.91
CA ILE A 227 -1.58 -11.44 11.53
C ILE A 227 -2.79 -11.45 10.60
N VAL A 228 -2.63 -11.03 9.35
CA VAL A 228 -3.77 -10.91 8.42
C VAL A 228 -4.29 -12.27 7.95
N THR A 229 -3.51 -13.34 8.12
CA THR A 229 -3.92 -14.73 7.87
C THR A 229 -4.28 -15.50 9.14
N ASP A 230 -4.21 -14.87 10.33
CA ASP A 230 -4.49 -15.55 11.60
C ASP A 230 -5.99 -15.80 11.76
N PRO A 231 -6.43 -17.06 11.94
CA PRO A 231 -7.85 -17.39 12.11
C PRO A 231 -8.47 -16.78 13.36
N GLU A 232 -7.71 -16.51 14.42
CA GLU A 232 -8.23 -15.83 15.62
C GLU A 232 -8.56 -14.37 15.34
N ILE A 233 -7.79 -13.70 14.47
CA ILE A 233 -8.06 -12.32 14.05
C ILE A 233 -9.33 -12.26 13.20
N ARG A 234 -9.47 -13.17 12.22
CA ARG A 234 -10.71 -13.30 11.44
C ARG A 234 -11.91 -13.53 12.37
N LYS A 235 -11.80 -14.47 13.30
CA LYS A 235 -12.87 -14.78 14.26
C LYS A 235 -13.25 -13.57 15.10
N ALA A 236 -12.29 -12.78 15.58
CA ALA A 236 -12.56 -11.57 16.35
C ALA A 236 -13.33 -10.50 15.54
N ILE A 237 -13.04 -10.36 14.25
CA ILE A 237 -13.78 -9.47 13.33
C ILE A 237 -15.23 -9.95 13.17
N GLU A 238 -15.41 -11.25 12.94
CA GLU A 238 -16.73 -11.89 12.77
C GLU A 238 -17.59 -11.79 14.04
N GLU A 239 -17.02 -12.09 15.22
CA GLU A 239 -17.72 -12.01 16.51
C GLU A 239 -18.16 -10.58 16.87
N ARG A 240 -17.44 -9.57 16.38
CA ARG A 240 -17.78 -8.15 16.53
C ARG A 240 -18.76 -7.65 15.47
N GLY A 241 -19.10 -8.47 14.47
CA GLY A 241 -19.97 -8.08 13.37
C GLY A 241 -19.39 -6.93 12.53
N ILE A 242 -18.06 -6.86 12.41
CA ILE A 242 -17.38 -5.85 11.60
C ILE A 242 -17.47 -6.27 10.14
N GLU A 243 -17.95 -5.38 9.28
CA GLU A 243 -18.03 -5.61 7.85
C GLU A 243 -16.67 -5.33 7.19
N LEU A 244 -16.10 -6.34 6.53
CA LEU A 244 -14.91 -6.15 5.70
C LEU A 244 -15.33 -5.56 4.35
N VAL A 245 -14.80 -4.37 4.05
CA VAL A 245 -15.13 -3.58 2.85
C VAL A 245 -13.85 -3.10 2.18
N SER A 246 -13.97 -2.57 0.96
CA SER A 246 -12.87 -1.94 0.22
C SER A 246 -13.22 -0.48 -0.07
N MET A 247 -12.29 0.32 -0.56
CA MET A 247 -12.57 1.69 -1.00
C MET A 247 -13.67 1.79 -2.06
N ARG A 248 -13.91 0.72 -2.82
CA ARG A 248 -14.98 0.64 -3.81
C ARG A 248 -16.39 0.76 -3.20
N ASN A 249 -16.59 0.29 -1.97
CA ASN A 249 -17.91 0.18 -1.32
C ASN A 249 -17.94 0.68 0.14
N ALA A 250 -16.83 1.13 0.70
CA ALA A 250 -16.77 1.55 2.09
C ALA A 250 -17.62 2.79 2.41
N PHE A 251 -17.82 3.67 1.43
CA PHE A 251 -18.52 4.94 1.61
C PHE A 251 -19.76 5.12 0.72
N THR A 252 -20.28 4.03 0.17
CA THR A 252 -21.57 4.06 -0.51
C THR A 252 -22.68 4.01 0.54
N ASP A 253 -23.72 4.83 0.35
CA ASP A 253 -24.98 4.79 1.10
C ASP A 253 -25.86 3.60 0.66
#